data_AF-A0A0L8HTF5-F1
#
_entry.id   AF-A0A0L8HTF5-F1
#
_cell.length_a   1.000
_cell.length_b   1.000
_cell.length_c   1.000
_cell.angle_alpha   90.00
_cell.angle_beta   90.00
_cell.angle_gamma   90.00
#
_symmetry.space_group_name_H-M   'P 1'
#
loop_
_entity.id
_entity.type
_entity.pdbx_description
1 polymer ?
#
loop_
_entity_poly.entity_id
_entity_poly.type
_entity_poly.pdbx_seq_one_letter_code
_entity_poly.pdbx_strand_id
1 'polypeptide(L)'
;CFIQIKDLQLAYKIDEFLHSGSNYKFLGDAFKEGIYYSFFFRLICQFETLEKIMYYYDLFTPNMWTPNTLALSDLLNAIKLHDGQEHLPRIWSDLVMFQFTRGEETGTIFKLMAEENRPELLSQFAEVAVKIIERWTEENDANIKEFILLTGELLGNMMVIVMKADRFSEAWKMFELYEKHSSKLSNVPSESAMSMLLDGCLNEKHTKNVL
;
A
#
# COMPACT_ATOMS: atom_id res chain seq x y z
N CYS A 1 21.43 -16.23 12.30
CA CYS A 1 20.48 -16.74 13.31
C CYS A 1 19.02 -16.40 13.05
N PHE A 2 18.74 -15.34 12.29
CA PHE A 2 17.38 -14.83 12.11
C PHE A 2 16.49 -15.77 11.24
N ILE A 3 15.32 -16.18 11.77
CA ILE A 3 14.35 -17.14 11.19
C ILE A 3 14.85 -18.61 11.09
N GLN A 4 15.88 -19.02 11.83
CA GLN A 4 16.24 -20.45 11.82
C GLN A 4 15.22 -21.34 12.55
N ILE A 5 14.52 -20.77 13.53
CA ILE A 5 13.48 -21.46 14.30
C ILE A 5 12.17 -20.72 14.04
N LYS A 6 11.35 -21.27 13.14
CA LYS A 6 10.00 -20.78 12.79
C LYS A 6 8.98 -21.25 13.82
N ASP A 7 9.22 -20.93 15.09
CA ASP A 7 8.38 -21.33 16.21
C ASP A 7 7.66 -20.12 16.80
N LEU A 8 6.40 -19.97 16.41
CA LEU A 8 5.53 -18.89 16.85
C LEU A 8 5.21 -18.96 18.35
N GLN A 9 5.08 -20.17 18.92
CA GLN A 9 4.79 -20.35 20.34
C GLN A 9 5.97 -19.93 21.20
N LEU A 10 7.19 -20.25 20.76
CA LEU A 10 8.40 -19.76 21.40
C LEU A 10 8.51 -18.24 21.31
N ALA A 11 8.19 -17.65 20.15
CA ALA A 11 8.21 -16.21 19.97
C ALA A 11 7.25 -15.50 20.96
N TYR A 12 6.04 -16.03 21.14
CA TYR A 12 5.09 -15.49 22.13
C TYR A 12 5.60 -15.57 23.57
N LYS A 13 6.24 -16.68 23.95
CA LYS A 13 6.84 -16.80 25.30
C LYS A 13 7.97 -15.78 25.51
N ILE A 14 8.77 -15.51 24.47
CA ILE A 14 9.83 -14.50 24.53
C ILE A 14 9.21 -13.09 24.67
N ASP A 15 8.15 -12.80 23.91
CA ASP A 15 7.44 -11.53 23.96
C ASP A 15 6.76 -11.29 25.33
N GLU A 16 6.09 -12.31 25.88
CA GLU A 16 5.51 -12.26 27.23
C GLU A 16 6.58 -12.05 28.31
N PHE A 17 7.71 -12.76 28.20
CA PHE A 17 8.84 -12.58 29.11
C PHE A 17 9.41 -11.16 29.04
N LEU A 18 9.53 -10.60 27.83
CA LEU A 18 10.03 -9.26 27.59
C LEU A 18 9.13 -8.19 28.23
N HIS A 19 7.81 -8.37 28.12
CA HIS A 19 6.81 -7.45 28.68
C HIS A 19 6.57 -7.65 30.19
N SER A 20 7.24 -8.62 30.82
CA SER A 20 7.15 -8.85 32.25
C SER A 20 8.06 -7.90 33.04
N GLY A 21 7.47 -7.09 33.93
CA GLY A 21 8.21 -6.21 34.85
C GLY A 21 9.03 -5.13 34.12
N SER A 22 10.36 -5.20 34.23
CA SER A 22 11.29 -4.27 33.57
C SER A 22 12.19 -4.95 32.54
N ASN A 23 11.79 -6.13 32.05
CA ASN A 23 12.61 -6.95 31.16
C ASN A 23 12.82 -6.32 29.78
N TYR A 24 11.96 -5.40 29.36
CA TYR A 24 12.15 -4.60 28.14
C TYR A 24 13.52 -3.89 28.09
N LYS A 25 14.09 -3.56 29.27
CA LYS A 25 15.44 -2.97 29.39
C LYS A 25 16.56 -3.88 28.88
N PHE A 26 16.30 -5.18 28.71
CA PHE A 26 17.27 -6.14 28.18
C PHE A 26 17.40 -6.09 26.65
N LEU A 27 16.47 -5.46 25.92
CA LEU A 27 16.61 -5.28 24.47
C LEU A 27 17.78 -4.37 24.10
N GLY A 28 18.18 -3.47 25.01
CA GLY A 28 19.28 -2.55 24.80
C GLY A 28 18.81 -1.21 24.22
N ASP A 29 19.34 -0.84 23.06
CA ASP A 29 19.02 0.43 22.41
C ASP A 29 17.85 0.28 21.43
N ALA A 30 17.31 1.42 21.00
CA ALA A 30 16.19 1.50 20.06
C ALA A 30 16.45 0.74 18.74
N PHE A 31 17.71 0.62 18.34
CA PHE A 31 18.09 -0.16 17.16
C PHE A 31 17.84 -1.66 17.34
N LYS A 32 18.29 -2.23 18.47
CA LYS A 32 18.04 -3.65 18.79
C LYS A 32 16.57 -3.93 19.05
N GLU A 33 15.86 -2.99 19.68
CA GLU A 33 14.42 -3.05 19.85
C GLU A 33 13.69 -3.09 18.48
N GLY A 34 14.07 -2.22 17.55
CA GLY A 34 13.52 -2.23 16.19
C GLY A 34 13.82 -3.52 15.42
N ILE A 35 15.01 -4.12 15.61
CA ILE A 35 15.33 -5.44 15.07
C ILE A 35 14.40 -6.50 15.66
N TYR A 36 14.23 -6.52 16.98
CA TYR A 36 13.37 -7.48 17.67
C TYR A 36 11.93 -7.43 17.16
N TYR A 37 11.29 -6.25 17.16
CA TYR A 37 9.90 -6.13 16.71
C TYR A 37 9.74 -6.41 15.22
N SER A 38 10.70 -6.00 14.38
CA SER A 38 10.68 -6.38 12.96
C SER A 38 10.70 -7.89 12.77
N PHE A 39 11.49 -8.57 13.58
CA PHE A 39 11.68 -10.01 13.52
C PHE A 39 10.48 -10.79 14.04
N PHE A 40 9.92 -10.34 15.17
CA PHE A 40 8.72 -10.89 15.77
C PHE A 40 7.50 -10.68 14.87
N PHE A 41 7.28 -9.46 14.37
CA PHE A 41 6.15 -9.14 13.51
C PHE A 41 6.19 -9.91 12.18
N ARG A 42 7.36 -10.05 11.56
CA ARG A 42 7.51 -10.86 10.34
C ARG A 42 7.18 -12.34 10.56
N LEU A 43 7.48 -12.88 11.74
CA LEU A 43 7.07 -14.25 12.09
C LEU A 43 5.53 -14.34 12.23
N ILE A 44 4.91 -13.34 12.86
CA ILE A 44 3.45 -13.24 12.96
C ILE A 44 2.81 -13.20 11.56
N CYS A 45 3.30 -12.36 10.65
CA CYS A 45 2.79 -12.29 9.26
C CYS A 45 2.83 -13.64 8.52
N GLN A 46 3.74 -14.54 8.88
CA GLN A 46 3.89 -15.84 8.20
C GLN A 46 3.01 -16.95 8.77
N PHE A 47 2.61 -16.85 10.05
CA PHE A 47 2.04 -17.99 10.78
C PHE A 47 0.73 -17.71 11.52
N GLU A 48 0.28 -16.46 11.57
CA GLU A 48 -0.96 -16.09 12.25
C GLU A 48 -2.09 -15.72 11.30
N THR A 49 -3.30 -15.69 11.87
CA THR A 49 -4.49 -15.11 11.23
C THR A 49 -4.33 -13.61 10.98
N LEU A 50 -4.97 -13.09 9.94
CA LEU A 50 -4.94 -11.66 9.62
C LEU A 50 -5.39 -10.78 10.79
N GLU A 51 -6.39 -11.21 11.56
CA GLU A 51 -6.89 -10.47 12.73
C GLU A 51 -5.78 -10.27 13.77
N LYS A 52 -4.98 -11.30 14.04
CA LYS A 52 -3.83 -11.21 14.94
C LYS A 52 -2.68 -10.42 14.34
N ILE A 53 -2.42 -10.55 13.04
CA ILE A 53 -1.41 -9.76 12.34
C ILE A 53 -1.73 -8.27 12.52
N MET A 54 -2.97 -7.87 12.23
CA MET A 54 -3.42 -6.48 12.37
C MET A 54 -3.45 -6.02 13.83
N TYR A 55 -3.83 -6.90 14.77
CA TYR A 55 -3.73 -6.59 16.21
C TYR A 55 -2.30 -6.22 16.62
N TYR A 56 -1.31 -7.00 16.20
CA TYR A 56 0.09 -6.72 16.54
C TYR A 56 0.66 -5.52 15.77
N TYR A 57 0.21 -5.29 14.53
CA TYR A 57 0.54 -4.07 13.80
C TYR A 57 0.09 -2.83 14.59
N ASP A 58 -1.15 -2.84 15.09
CA ASP A 58 -1.74 -1.75 15.85
C ASP A 58 -1.08 -1.55 17.22
N LEU A 59 -0.66 -2.66 17.84
CA LEU A 59 0.00 -2.63 19.13
C LEU A 59 1.40 -1.98 19.04
N PHE A 60 2.15 -2.30 17.99
CA PHE A 60 3.54 -1.87 17.86
C PHE A 60 3.72 -0.56 17.10
N THR A 61 2.89 -0.30 16.09
CA THR A 61 3.07 0.82 15.17
C THR A 61 2.16 2.00 15.54
N PRO A 62 2.66 3.25 15.58
CA PRO A 62 4.04 3.66 15.36
C PRO A 62 4.91 3.73 16.63
N ASN A 63 4.31 3.52 17.81
CA ASN A 63 4.89 3.94 19.08
C ASN A 63 6.10 3.11 19.54
N MET A 64 6.07 1.80 19.31
CA MET A 64 7.14 0.88 19.71
C MET A 64 8.08 0.58 18.53
N TRP A 65 7.53 0.58 17.31
CA TRP A 65 8.28 0.22 16.13
C TRP A 65 7.64 0.76 14.85
N THR A 66 8.48 1.30 13.96
CA THR A 66 8.10 1.64 12.58
C THR A 66 8.51 0.51 11.64
N PRO A 67 7.59 -0.06 10.86
CA PRO A 67 7.89 -1.14 9.93
C PRO A 67 8.96 -0.80 8.91
N ASN A 68 9.95 -1.69 8.74
CA ASN A 68 10.88 -1.62 7.63
C ASN A 68 10.30 -2.31 6.38
N THR A 69 10.97 -2.13 5.23
CA THR A 69 10.57 -2.71 3.94
C THR A 69 10.26 -4.20 3.99
N LEU A 70 11.09 -5.00 4.68
CA LEU A 70 10.86 -6.45 4.75
C LEU A 70 9.59 -6.78 5.51
N ALA A 71 9.32 -6.06 6.60
CA ALA A 71 8.12 -6.28 7.39
C ALA A 71 6.85 -5.78 6.71
N LEU A 72 6.93 -4.67 5.98
CA LEU A 72 5.84 -4.20 5.11
C LEU A 72 5.54 -5.19 3.99
N SER A 73 6.57 -5.74 3.35
CA SER A 73 6.39 -6.78 2.32
C SER A 73 5.70 -8.02 2.88
N ASP A 74 6.14 -8.53 4.05
CA ASP A 74 5.50 -9.67 4.71
C ASP A 74 4.03 -9.37 5.09
N LEU A 75 3.72 -8.15 5.54
CA LEU A 75 2.35 -7.70 5.82
C LEU A 75 1.48 -7.64 4.56
N LEU A 76 1.96 -7.02 3.47
CA LEU A 76 1.20 -6.91 2.22
C LEU A 76 0.95 -8.30 1.60
N ASN A 77 1.90 -9.22 1.72
CA ASN A 77 1.72 -10.61 1.33
C ASN A 77 0.65 -11.31 2.18
N ALA A 78 0.65 -11.10 3.50
CA ALA A 78 -0.38 -11.66 4.37
C ALA A 78 -1.78 -11.09 4.05
N ILE A 79 -1.88 -9.76 3.85
CA ILE A 79 -3.12 -9.12 3.41
C ILE A 79 -3.64 -9.75 2.11
N LYS A 80 -2.76 -9.96 1.13
CA LYS A 80 -3.13 -10.63 -0.12
C LYS A 80 -3.61 -12.07 0.12
N LEU A 81 -2.89 -12.83 0.95
CA LEU A 81 -3.17 -14.24 1.21
C LEU A 81 -4.51 -14.46 1.93
N HIS A 82 -4.89 -13.51 2.77
CA HIS A 82 -6.11 -13.58 3.60
C HIS A 82 -7.28 -12.76 3.03
N ASP A 83 -7.20 -12.29 1.78
CA ASP A 83 -8.21 -11.43 1.14
C ASP A 83 -8.60 -10.18 1.96
N GLY A 84 -7.61 -9.62 2.69
CA GLY A 84 -7.76 -8.50 3.63
C GLY A 84 -7.57 -7.10 3.04
N GLN A 85 -7.86 -6.90 1.76
CA GLN A 85 -7.57 -5.65 1.03
C GLN A 85 -8.25 -4.42 1.65
N GLU A 86 -9.30 -4.58 2.47
CA GLU A 86 -9.92 -3.51 3.25
C GLU A 86 -8.93 -2.75 4.17
N HIS A 87 -7.80 -3.36 4.52
CA HIS A 87 -6.76 -2.71 5.32
C HIS A 87 -5.83 -1.80 4.50
N LEU A 88 -5.76 -1.95 3.17
CA LEU A 88 -4.81 -1.24 2.32
C LEU A 88 -4.90 0.31 2.41
N PRO A 89 -6.08 0.95 2.48
CA PRO A 89 -6.17 2.40 2.63
C PRO A 89 -5.56 2.91 3.94
N ARG A 90 -5.70 2.11 5.00
CA ARG A 90 -5.10 2.42 6.29
C ARG A 90 -3.59 2.28 6.22
N ILE A 91 -3.08 1.16 5.70
CA ILE A 91 -1.64 0.94 5.52
C ILE A 91 -1.01 2.03 4.65
N TRP A 92 -1.70 2.47 3.59
CA TRP A 92 -1.27 3.61 2.79
C TRP A 92 -1.16 4.90 3.62
N SER A 93 -2.16 5.18 4.44
CA SER A 93 -2.17 6.36 5.32
C SER A 93 -0.99 6.34 6.30
N ASP A 94 -0.64 5.16 6.82
CA ASP A 94 0.52 4.97 7.68
C ASP A 94 1.83 5.19 6.92
N LEU A 95 1.99 4.70 5.68
CA LEU A 95 3.17 5.01 4.85
C LEU A 95 3.32 6.51 4.57
N VAL A 96 2.21 7.23 4.36
CA VAL A 96 2.22 8.68 4.23
C VAL A 96 2.73 9.34 5.51
N MET A 97 2.28 8.88 6.68
CA MET A 97 2.75 9.36 7.98
C MET A 97 4.24 9.11 8.19
N PHE A 98 4.74 7.95 7.77
CA PHE A 98 6.15 7.55 7.91
C PHE A 98 7.06 8.11 6.82
N GLN A 99 6.50 8.84 5.84
CA GLN A 99 7.23 9.35 4.67
C GLN A 99 7.89 8.23 3.82
N PHE A 100 7.26 7.04 3.78
CA PHE A 100 7.75 5.84 3.07
C PHE A 100 7.05 5.61 1.72
N THR A 101 6.42 6.65 1.20
CA THR A 101 5.61 6.67 -0.04
C THR A 101 6.40 6.53 -1.35
N ARG A 102 7.73 6.40 -1.28
CA ARG A 102 8.60 6.25 -2.46
C ARG A 102 9.16 4.84 -2.64
N GLY A 103 8.89 3.94 -1.72
CA GLY A 103 9.33 2.55 -1.78
C GLY A 103 8.47 1.67 -2.69
N GLU A 104 8.96 0.46 -2.97
CA GLU A 104 8.26 -0.55 -3.79
C GLU A 104 6.92 -0.99 -3.18
N GLU A 105 6.76 -0.82 -1.87
CA GLU A 105 5.54 -1.11 -1.10
C GLU A 105 4.38 -0.25 -1.60
N THR A 106 4.65 0.98 -2.04
CA THR A 106 3.62 1.85 -2.64
C THR A 106 3.06 1.21 -3.90
N GLY A 107 3.94 0.80 -4.82
CA GLY A 107 3.53 0.09 -6.04
C GLY A 107 2.75 -1.18 -5.73
N THR A 108 3.19 -1.93 -4.72
CA THR A 108 2.52 -3.16 -4.27
C THR A 108 1.11 -2.89 -3.74
N ILE A 109 0.92 -1.87 -2.90
CA ILE A 109 -0.40 -1.47 -2.38
C ILE A 109 -1.36 -1.16 -3.53
N PHE A 110 -0.96 -0.31 -4.47
CA PHE A 110 -1.83 0.08 -5.58
C PHE A 110 -2.09 -1.08 -6.54
N LYS A 111 -1.12 -1.98 -6.72
CA LYS A 111 -1.35 -3.23 -7.47
C LYS A 111 -2.42 -4.10 -6.81
N LEU A 112 -2.35 -4.30 -5.49
CA LEU A 112 -3.36 -5.07 -4.75
C LEU A 112 -4.75 -4.41 -4.81
N MET A 113 -4.81 -3.08 -4.69
CA MET A 113 -6.06 -2.33 -4.86
C MET A 113 -6.63 -2.48 -6.29
N ALA A 114 -5.77 -2.48 -7.32
CA ALA A 114 -6.19 -2.65 -8.71
C ALA A 114 -6.66 -4.08 -9.02
N GLU A 115 -6.17 -5.10 -8.29
CA GLU A 115 -6.60 -6.49 -8.40
C GLU A 115 -8.00 -6.74 -7.78
N GLU A 116 -8.49 -5.84 -6.91
CA GLU A 116 -9.77 -5.95 -6.20
C GLU A 116 -11.00 -5.80 -7.13
N ASN A 117 -12.09 -6.48 -6.80
CA ASN A 117 -13.37 -6.42 -7.53
C ASN A 117 -14.60 -6.21 -6.62
N ARG A 118 -14.44 -6.24 -5.29
CA ARG A 118 -15.50 -5.97 -4.30
C ARG A 118 -15.99 -4.52 -4.39
N PRO A 119 -17.25 -4.27 -4.79
CA PRO A 119 -17.77 -2.91 -5.00
C PRO A 119 -17.65 -1.99 -3.79
N GLU A 120 -17.80 -2.54 -2.58
CA GLU A 120 -17.71 -1.81 -1.32
C GLU A 120 -16.33 -1.21 -1.05
N LEU A 121 -15.25 -1.78 -1.60
CA LEU A 121 -13.88 -1.28 -1.44
C LEU A 121 -13.46 -0.35 -2.59
N LEU A 122 -13.98 -0.57 -3.80
CA LEU A 122 -13.56 0.16 -5.00
C LEU A 122 -13.74 1.68 -4.86
N SER A 123 -14.85 2.14 -4.30
CA SER A 123 -15.07 3.57 -4.07
C SER A 123 -14.01 4.18 -3.14
N GLN A 124 -13.65 3.47 -2.06
CA GLN A 124 -12.62 3.93 -1.12
C GLN A 124 -11.24 3.96 -1.78
N PHE A 125 -10.89 2.95 -2.56
CA PHE A 125 -9.60 2.90 -3.25
C PHE A 125 -9.50 3.99 -4.32
N ALA A 126 -10.58 4.26 -5.05
CA ALA A 126 -10.64 5.34 -6.02
C ALA A 126 -10.44 6.71 -5.35
N GLU A 127 -11.06 6.95 -4.19
CA GLU A 127 -10.81 8.17 -3.39
C GLU A 127 -9.34 8.33 -3.00
N VAL A 128 -8.67 7.25 -2.60
CA VAL A 128 -7.23 7.29 -2.29
C VAL A 128 -6.41 7.67 -3.53
N ALA A 129 -6.67 7.02 -4.67
CA ALA A 129 -5.96 7.30 -5.92
C ALA A 129 -6.16 8.75 -6.41
N VAL A 130 -7.41 9.25 -6.37
CA VAL A 130 -7.74 10.62 -6.78
C VAL A 130 -7.02 11.65 -5.92
N LYS A 131 -7.06 11.50 -4.58
CA LYS A 131 -6.39 12.44 -3.66
C LYS A 131 -4.88 12.53 -3.88
N ILE A 132 -4.24 11.43 -4.26
CA ILE A 132 -2.80 11.42 -4.57
C ILE A 132 -2.53 12.25 -5.81
N ILE A 133 -3.34 12.08 -6.86
CA ILE A 133 -3.18 12.82 -8.11
C ILE A 133 -3.51 14.30 -7.90
N GLU A 134 -4.57 14.63 -7.16
CA GLU A 134 -4.90 16.02 -6.78
C GLU A 134 -3.70 16.66 -6.07
N ARG A 135 -3.18 16.03 -5.02
CA ARG A 135 -2.00 16.51 -4.29
C ARG A 135 -0.77 16.65 -5.17
N TRP A 136 -0.57 15.73 -6.12
CA TRP A 136 0.54 15.80 -7.06
C TRP A 136 0.38 16.96 -8.07
N THR A 137 -0.85 17.34 -8.40
CA THR A 137 -1.17 18.40 -9.38
C THR A 137 -1.35 19.81 -8.79
N GLU A 138 -1.81 19.94 -7.54
CA GLU A 138 -2.15 21.23 -6.90
C GLU A 138 -0.92 22.02 -6.43
N GLU A 139 0.18 21.35 -6.11
CA GLU A 139 1.39 22.02 -5.62
C GLU A 139 2.30 22.42 -6.81
N ASN A 140 2.74 23.68 -6.87
CA ASN A 140 3.49 24.23 -8.01
C ASN A 140 5.02 24.23 -7.78
N ASP A 141 5.53 23.46 -6.82
CA ASP A 141 6.89 23.66 -6.32
C ASP A 141 7.68 22.35 -6.19
N ALA A 142 9.01 22.48 -6.19
CA ALA A 142 9.99 21.40 -6.23
C ALA A 142 9.85 20.27 -5.17
N ASN A 143 8.93 20.41 -4.20
CA ASN A 143 8.64 19.45 -3.12
C ASN A 143 7.83 18.21 -3.55
N ILE A 144 7.07 18.22 -4.66
CA ILE A 144 6.21 17.08 -5.05
C ILE A 144 7.00 15.81 -5.39
N LYS A 145 8.22 15.96 -5.94
CA LYS A 145 9.08 14.80 -6.21
C LYS A 145 9.48 14.06 -4.93
N GLU A 146 9.31 14.67 -3.76
CA GLU A 146 9.55 14.04 -2.47
C GLU A 146 8.33 13.30 -1.93
N PHE A 147 7.10 13.64 -2.34
CA PHE A 147 5.89 13.02 -1.79
C PHE A 147 5.64 11.61 -2.33
N ILE A 148 5.75 11.37 -3.64
CA ILE A 148 5.54 10.04 -4.23
C ILE A 148 6.37 9.91 -5.51
N LEU A 149 6.95 8.72 -5.71
CA LEU A 149 7.60 8.42 -6.98
C LEU A 149 6.56 7.92 -7.98
N LEU A 150 5.96 8.85 -8.73
CA LEU A 150 4.98 8.51 -9.75
C LEU A 150 5.68 7.81 -10.93
N THR A 151 5.25 6.57 -11.23
CA THR A 151 5.69 5.79 -12.40
C THR A 151 4.50 5.52 -13.32
N GLY A 152 4.76 5.17 -14.57
CA GLY A 152 3.70 4.79 -15.51
C GLY A 152 2.88 3.60 -15.01
N GLU A 153 3.52 2.63 -14.37
CA GLU A 153 2.86 1.46 -13.78
C GLU A 153 1.95 1.84 -12.61
N LEU A 154 2.44 2.68 -11.68
CA LEU A 154 1.65 3.15 -10.54
C LEU A 154 0.41 3.93 -11.01
N LEU A 155 0.59 4.83 -11.98
CA LEU A 155 -0.50 5.60 -12.57
C LEU A 155 -1.48 4.69 -13.31
N GLY A 156 -0.99 3.67 -14.02
CA GLY A 156 -1.83 2.65 -14.64
C GLY A 156 -2.68 1.87 -13.63
N ASN A 157 -2.10 1.46 -12.50
CA ASN A 157 -2.86 0.82 -11.42
C ASN A 157 -3.94 1.75 -10.86
N MET A 158 -3.62 3.04 -10.63
CA MET A 158 -4.58 4.05 -10.20
C MET A 158 -5.73 4.22 -11.21
N MET A 159 -5.42 4.24 -12.51
CA MET A 159 -6.42 4.29 -13.58
C MET A 159 -7.37 3.09 -13.53
N VAL A 160 -6.85 1.88 -13.35
CA VAL A 160 -7.69 0.66 -13.22
C VAL A 160 -8.62 0.78 -12.01
N ILE A 161 -8.13 1.26 -10.87
CA ILE A 161 -8.93 1.44 -9.65
C ILE A 161 -10.11 2.39 -9.90
N VAL A 162 -9.86 3.58 -10.46
CA VAL A 162 -10.93 4.56 -10.69
C VAL A 162 -11.90 4.11 -11.77
N MET A 163 -11.43 3.40 -12.80
CA MET A 163 -12.28 2.83 -13.84
C MET A 163 -13.22 1.75 -13.29
N LYS A 164 -12.72 0.86 -12.42
CA LYS A 164 -13.55 -0.15 -11.73
C LYS A 164 -14.59 0.47 -10.80
N ALA A 165 -14.35 1.70 -10.31
CA ALA A 165 -15.30 2.47 -9.52
C ALA A 165 -16.25 3.34 -10.37
N ASP A 166 -16.31 3.14 -11.69
CA ASP A 166 -17.11 3.91 -12.65
C ASP A 166 -16.76 5.41 -12.73
N ARG A 167 -15.50 5.77 -12.40
CA ARG A 167 -15.00 7.15 -12.38
C ARG A 167 -14.14 7.45 -13.62
N PHE A 168 -14.76 7.37 -14.79
CA PHE A 168 -14.09 7.58 -16.08
C PHE A 168 -13.42 8.97 -16.19
N SER A 169 -14.05 10.02 -15.66
CA SER A 169 -13.53 11.38 -15.77
C SER A 169 -12.17 11.54 -15.08
N GLU A 170 -12.00 10.88 -13.94
CA GLU A 170 -10.78 10.87 -13.16
C GLU A 170 -9.71 10.00 -13.84
N ALA A 171 -10.11 8.86 -14.41
CA ALA A 171 -9.23 8.01 -15.21
C ALA A 171 -8.65 8.76 -16.42
N TRP A 172 -9.48 9.56 -17.09
CA TRP A 172 -9.05 10.37 -18.22
C TRP A 172 -8.06 11.46 -17.81
N LYS A 173 -8.30 12.16 -16.70
CA LYS A 173 -7.34 13.13 -16.14
C LYS A 173 -5.99 12.49 -15.81
N MET A 174 -5.99 11.27 -15.25
CA MET A 174 -4.78 10.51 -14.98
C MET A 174 -4.03 10.16 -16.28
N PHE A 175 -4.75 9.81 -17.35
CA PHE A 175 -4.15 9.56 -18.66
C PHE A 175 -3.56 10.83 -19.30
N GLU A 176 -4.27 11.97 -19.25
CA GLU A 176 -3.75 13.26 -19.71
C GLU A 176 -2.47 13.65 -18.96
N LEU A 177 -2.45 13.37 -17.65
CA LEU A 177 -1.27 13.57 -16.82
C LEU A 177 -0.10 12.69 -17.27
N TYR A 178 -0.37 11.41 -17.57
CA TYR A 178 0.61 10.47 -18.13
C TYR A 178 1.18 11.00 -19.44
N GLU A 179 0.36 11.36 -20.43
CA GLU A 179 0.83 11.84 -21.72
C GLU A 179 1.74 13.06 -21.58
N LYS A 180 1.33 14.04 -20.77
CA LYS A 180 2.08 15.27 -20.51
C LYS A 180 3.46 15.02 -19.89
N HIS A 181 3.61 13.95 -19.11
CA HIS A 181 4.85 13.63 -18.38
C HIS A 181 5.52 12.33 -18.82
N SER A 182 5.05 11.71 -19.90
CA SER A 182 5.46 10.38 -20.37
C SER A 182 6.97 10.24 -20.57
N SER A 183 7.65 11.30 -21.01
CA SER A 183 9.11 11.35 -21.18
C SER A 183 9.91 11.35 -19.86
N LYS A 184 9.27 11.67 -18.73
CA LYS A 184 9.90 11.76 -17.40
C LYS A 184 9.51 10.61 -16.47
N LEU A 185 8.39 9.94 -16.74
CA LEU A 185 7.91 8.81 -15.96
C LEU A 185 8.68 7.56 -16.39
N SER A 186 9.15 6.78 -15.41
CA SER A 186 9.67 5.44 -15.68
C SER A 186 8.51 4.47 -15.93
N ASN A 187 8.75 3.48 -16.79
CA ASN A 187 7.78 2.46 -17.20
C ASN A 187 6.52 3.03 -17.88
N VAL A 188 5.65 2.15 -18.33
CA VAL A 188 4.39 2.49 -19.00
C VAL A 188 3.21 1.91 -18.21
N PRO A 189 2.01 2.50 -18.32
CA PRO A 189 0.78 1.89 -17.81
C PRO A 189 0.62 0.46 -18.33
N SER A 190 0.01 -0.40 -17.52
CA SER A 190 -0.26 -1.79 -17.91
C SER A 190 -1.20 -1.86 -19.11
N GLU A 191 -1.11 -2.95 -19.87
CA GLU A 191 -2.04 -3.23 -20.97
C GLU A 191 -3.50 -3.25 -20.48
N SER A 192 -3.75 -3.78 -19.28
CA SER A 192 -5.08 -3.80 -18.68
C SER A 192 -5.63 -2.38 -18.43
N ALA A 193 -4.79 -1.45 -17.96
CA ALA A 193 -5.19 -0.07 -17.75
C ALA A 193 -5.57 0.61 -19.08
N MET A 194 -4.76 0.40 -20.12
CA MET A 194 -4.99 0.96 -21.45
C MET A 194 -6.24 0.37 -22.11
N SER A 195 -6.43 -0.95 -22.04
CA SER A 195 -7.62 -1.62 -22.58
C SER A 195 -8.89 -1.11 -21.91
N MET A 196 -8.90 -1.03 -20.57
CA MET A 196 -10.06 -0.57 -19.82
C MET A 196 -10.42 0.88 -20.15
N LEU A 197 -9.42 1.76 -20.31
CA LEU A 197 -9.64 3.13 -20.74
C LEU A 197 -10.24 3.22 -22.15
N LEU A 198 -9.77 2.39 -23.09
CA LEU A 198 -10.30 2.33 -24.46
C LEU A 198 -11.76 1.88 -24.47
N ASP A 199 -12.09 0.85 -23.69
CA ASP A 199 -13.47 0.38 -23.53
C ASP A 199 -14.37 1.49 -22.94
N GLY A 200 -13.86 2.21 -21.94
CA GLY A 200 -14.52 3.41 -21.41
C GLY A 200 -14.78 4.49 -22.47
N CYS A 201 -13.79 4.77 -23.31
CA CYS A 201 -13.93 5.74 -24.42
C CYS A 201 -15.01 5.33 -25.43
N LEU A 202 -15.10 4.03 -25.74
CA LEU A 202 -16.13 3.50 -26.65
C LEU A 202 -17.52 3.67 -26.03
N ASN A 203 -17.68 3.28 -24.76
CA ASN A 203 -18.95 3.40 -24.05
C ASN A 203 -19.42 4.86 -23.93
N GLU A 204 -18.53 5.80 -23.63
CA GLU A 204 -18.83 7.24 -23.59
C GLU A 204 -19.28 7.79 -24.96
N LYS A 205 -18.64 7.36 -26.05
CA LYS A 205 -19.07 7.73 -27.41
C LYS A 205 -20.46 7.17 -27.74
N HIS A 206 -20.77 5.95 -27.28
CA HIS A 206 -22.10 5.38 -27.47
C HIS A 206 -23.17 6.14 -26.69
N THR A 207 -22.92 6.51 -25.42
CA THR A 207 -23.87 7.31 -24.62
C THR A 207 -24.14 8.68 -25.21
N LYS A 208 -23.12 9.36 -25.76
CA LYS A 208 -23.27 10.66 -26.44
C LYS A 208 -23.98 10.61 -27.79
N ASN A 209 -24.07 9.43 -28.42
CA ASN A 209 -24.77 9.23 -29.70
C ASN A 209 -26.23 8.75 -29.52
N VAL A 210 -26.64 8.41 -28.29
CA VAL A 210 -28.00 7.90 -27.98
C VAL A 210 -28.90 8.99 -27.34
N LEU A 211 -28.32 10.13 -26.96
CA LEU A 211 -29.02 11.35 -26.53
C LEU A 211 -29.17 12.34 -27.69
#